data_AF-A0A974Z399-F1
#
_entry.id   AF-A0A974Z399-F1
#
_cell.length_a   1.000
_cell.length_b   1.000
_cell.length_c   1.000
_cell.angle_alpha   90.00
_cell.angle_beta   90.00
_cell.angle_gamma   90.00
#
_symmetry.space_group_name_H-M   'P 1'
#
loop_
_entity.id
_entity.type
_entity.pdbx_description
1 polymer ?
#
loop_
_entity_poly.entity_id
_entity_poly.type
_entity_poly.pdbx_seq_one_letter_code
_entity_poly.pdbx_strand_id
1 'polypeptide(L)'
;MSGANGDNWSADFAAPRGTALAPGTYAGALRYPFQPLQAPGFSLTGNGRGCNESTSTFTVENAVFGPSGYVQEFDATFEQHCENGATAARGEVHLTNPPAPAELGIGLKVATSGTASTLNGKAGLTGTLECTEPATVTLSGTATQVKHNVIIRGSYSTQVPCTPGAAAPWQVVVDPIGTTPFQKGQAEVVTRATALDPNYNTNVSVSDTTVVTLTKA
;
A
#
# COMPACT_ATOMS: atom_id res chain seq x y z
N MET A 1 5.27 -22.17 11.11
CA MET A 1 5.08 -23.49 10.46
C MET A 1 4.83 -24.53 11.55
N SER A 2 3.86 -25.42 11.38
CA SER A 2 3.67 -26.55 12.30
C SER A 2 4.39 -27.77 11.73
N GLY A 3 5.35 -28.32 12.48
CA GLY A 3 6.01 -29.58 12.15
C GLY A 3 5.02 -30.75 12.24
N ALA A 4 5.39 -31.90 11.67
CA ALA A 4 4.53 -33.09 11.59
C ALA A 4 3.97 -33.57 12.95
N ASN A 5 4.62 -33.21 14.07
CA ASN A 5 4.20 -33.55 15.42
C ASN A 5 3.39 -32.43 16.13
N GLY A 6 2.97 -31.38 15.41
CA GLY A 6 2.30 -30.20 16.00
C GLY A 6 3.25 -29.17 16.61
N ASP A 7 4.55 -29.37 16.42
CA ASP A 7 5.62 -28.50 16.90
C ASP A 7 5.66 -27.16 16.16
N ASN A 8 5.95 -26.06 16.84
CA ASN A 8 6.03 -24.75 16.20
C ASN A 8 7.47 -24.42 15.80
N TRP A 9 7.67 -24.26 14.50
CA TRP A 9 8.93 -23.85 13.88
C TRP A 9 8.76 -22.56 13.07
N SER A 10 9.80 -21.74 13.10
CA SER A 10 9.96 -20.53 12.29
C SER A 10 11.27 -20.61 11.55
N ALA A 11 11.25 -20.31 10.26
CA ALA A 11 12.43 -20.21 9.42
C ALA A 11 12.42 -18.84 8.74
N ASP A 12 13.52 -18.11 8.89
CA ASP A 12 13.75 -16.84 8.22
C ASP A 12 14.73 -17.05 7.08
N PHE A 13 14.36 -16.62 5.87
CA PHE A 13 15.21 -16.63 4.68
C PHE A 13 15.41 -15.20 4.20
N ALA A 14 16.66 -14.75 4.09
CA ALA A 14 16.97 -13.40 3.66
C ALA A 14 18.11 -13.38 2.63
N ALA A 15 17.85 -12.74 1.50
CA ALA A 15 18.90 -12.32 0.59
C ALA A 15 19.75 -11.19 1.22
N PRO A 16 20.92 -10.85 0.66
CA PRO A 16 21.66 -9.65 1.06
C PRO A 16 20.74 -8.42 1.10
N ARG A 17 20.92 -7.56 2.09
CA ARG A 17 20.01 -6.42 2.31
C ARG A 17 19.96 -5.52 1.08
N GLY A 18 18.76 -5.13 0.68
CA GLY A 18 18.51 -4.34 -0.52
C GLY A 18 18.35 -5.16 -1.80
N THR A 19 18.44 -6.50 -1.72
CA THR A 19 18.13 -7.40 -2.83
C THR A 19 16.87 -8.22 -2.51
N ALA A 20 16.10 -8.57 -3.54
CA ALA A 20 14.97 -9.46 -3.40
C ALA A 20 15.46 -10.91 -3.23
N LEU A 21 14.73 -11.69 -2.43
CA LEU A 21 14.89 -13.13 -2.40
C LEU A 21 14.41 -13.69 -3.75
N ALA A 22 15.20 -14.53 -4.39
CA ALA A 22 14.93 -15.10 -5.70
C ALA A 22 15.51 -16.51 -5.80
N PRO A 23 15.10 -17.32 -6.80
CA PRO A 23 15.69 -18.63 -6.99
C PRO A 23 17.22 -18.57 -7.10
N GLY A 24 17.89 -19.44 -6.35
CA GLY A 24 19.35 -19.47 -6.25
C GLY A 24 19.85 -20.02 -4.92
N THR A 25 21.15 -20.32 -4.86
CA THR A 25 21.82 -20.79 -3.64
C THR A 25 22.48 -19.63 -2.90
N TYR A 26 22.13 -19.48 -1.63
CA TYR A 26 22.65 -18.49 -0.70
C TYR A 26 23.58 -19.20 0.29
N ALA A 27 24.86 -19.26 -0.07
CA ALA A 27 25.90 -19.87 0.76
C ALA A 27 26.43 -18.89 1.80
N GLY A 28 26.92 -19.43 2.93
CA GLY A 28 27.51 -18.62 4.00
C GLY A 28 26.51 -17.68 4.66
N ALA A 29 25.23 -18.05 4.69
CA ALA A 29 24.20 -17.30 5.38
C ALA A 29 24.49 -17.30 6.89
N LEU A 30 24.40 -16.12 7.49
CA LEU A 30 24.62 -15.94 8.93
C LEU A 30 23.28 -15.75 9.64
N ARG A 31 23.30 -15.80 10.97
CA ARG A 31 22.10 -15.67 11.79
C ARG A 31 21.28 -14.41 11.44
N TYR A 32 20.06 -14.61 10.95
CA TYR A 32 19.09 -13.53 10.79
C TYR A 32 18.58 -13.02 12.15
N PRO A 33 18.37 -11.70 12.37
CA PRO A 33 18.61 -10.56 11.48
C PRO A 33 19.97 -9.86 11.67
N PHE A 34 20.95 -10.55 12.27
CA PHE A 34 22.25 -9.99 12.68
C PHE A 34 23.35 -10.08 11.61
N GLN A 35 23.04 -10.62 10.43
CA GLN A 35 23.99 -10.74 9.34
C GLN A 35 24.44 -9.37 8.78
N PRO A 36 25.69 -9.24 8.29
CA PRO A 36 26.15 -8.07 7.56
C PRO A 36 25.30 -7.78 6.31
N LEU A 37 25.28 -6.52 5.85
CA LEU A 37 24.44 -6.08 4.73
C LEU A 37 24.64 -6.90 3.44
N GLN A 38 25.88 -7.30 3.17
CA GLN A 38 26.25 -8.03 1.95
C GLN A 38 26.10 -9.55 2.08
N ALA A 39 25.76 -10.06 3.27
CA ALA A 39 25.62 -11.49 3.52
C ALA A 39 24.13 -11.89 3.51
N PRO A 40 23.80 -13.09 3.01
CA PRO A 40 22.48 -13.65 3.23
C PRO A 40 22.26 -13.97 4.72
N GLY A 41 20.99 -14.01 5.11
CA GLY A 41 20.56 -14.34 6.46
C GLY A 41 19.72 -15.60 6.48
N PHE A 42 19.97 -16.47 7.46
CA PHE A 42 19.09 -17.60 7.75
C PHE A 42 18.94 -17.79 9.26
N SER A 43 17.76 -18.18 9.71
CA SER A 43 17.53 -18.58 11.09
C SER A 43 16.42 -19.61 11.16
N LEU A 44 16.73 -20.79 11.70
CA LEU A 44 15.72 -21.76 12.12
C LEU A 44 15.58 -21.70 13.65
N THR A 45 14.36 -21.45 14.11
CA THR A 45 13.99 -21.47 15.53
C THR A 45 12.69 -22.24 15.73
N GLY A 46 12.49 -22.80 16.93
CA GLY A 46 11.26 -23.54 17.24
C GLY A 46 11.42 -24.43 18.46
N ASN A 47 10.32 -24.73 19.15
CA ASN A 47 10.32 -25.61 20.33
C ASN A 47 11.38 -25.27 21.41
N GLY A 48 11.62 -23.99 21.67
CA GLY A 48 12.67 -23.54 22.61
C GLY A 48 14.10 -23.75 22.10
N ARG A 49 14.29 -24.10 20.82
CA ARG A 49 15.57 -24.27 20.16
C ARG A 49 15.84 -23.10 19.22
N GLY A 50 17.10 -22.70 19.15
CA GLY A 50 17.64 -21.69 18.23
C GLY A 50 19.15 -21.59 18.43
N CYS A 51 19.86 -21.06 17.44
CA CYS A 51 21.29 -20.80 17.59
C CYS A 51 21.53 -19.36 18.07
N ASN A 52 22.55 -19.16 18.90
CA ASN A 52 23.15 -17.85 19.18
C ASN A 52 24.05 -17.40 18.03
N GLU A 53 24.82 -18.34 17.47
CA GLU A 53 25.61 -18.20 16.24
C GLU A 53 25.24 -19.29 15.25
N SER A 54 25.11 -18.95 13.97
CA SER A 54 24.83 -19.94 12.94
C SER A 54 25.57 -19.66 11.63
N THR A 55 25.95 -20.75 10.97
CA THR A 55 26.37 -20.75 9.57
C THR A 55 25.43 -21.66 8.81
N SER A 56 24.88 -21.14 7.73
CA SER A 56 23.86 -21.83 6.96
C SER A 56 24.10 -21.73 5.47
N THR A 57 23.53 -22.66 4.74
CA THR A 57 23.32 -22.56 3.29
C THR A 57 21.87 -22.88 3.03
N PHE A 58 21.22 -22.10 2.18
CA PHE A 58 19.90 -22.44 1.68
C PHE A 58 19.85 -22.26 0.18
N THR A 59 19.04 -23.08 -0.48
CA THR A 59 18.73 -22.95 -1.89
C THR A 59 17.26 -22.64 -2.00
N VAL A 60 16.94 -21.58 -2.73
CA VAL A 60 15.57 -21.27 -3.14
C VAL A 60 15.39 -21.88 -4.52
N GLU A 61 14.56 -22.91 -4.61
CA GLU A 61 14.24 -23.54 -5.90
C GLU A 61 13.18 -22.74 -6.66
N ASN A 62 12.19 -22.18 -5.93
CA ASN A 62 11.13 -21.36 -6.49
C ASN A 62 10.72 -20.26 -5.50
N ALA A 63 10.46 -19.07 -6.02
CA ALA A 63 9.95 -17.97 -5.22
C ALA A 63 9.09 -17.06 -6.09
N VAL A 64 7.79 -17.07 -5.85
CA VAL A 64 6.80 -16.22 -6.52
C VAL A 64 6.17 -15.33 -5.47
N PHE A 65 6.39 -14.02 -5.62
CA PHE A 65 5.81 -13.01 -4.74
C PHE A 65 4.74 -12.21 -5.48
N GLY A 66 3.65 -11.95 -4.77
CA GLY A 66 2.61 -11.00 -5.15
C GLY A 66 2.85 -9.61 -4.54
N PRO A 67 1.86 -8.73 -4.65
CA PRO A 67 1.94 -7.38 -4.11
C PRO A 67 2.17 -7.34 -2.60
N SER A 68 2.77 -6.25 -2.13
CA SER A 68 3.07 -6.00 -0.71
C SER A 68 3.75 -7.16 0.04
N GLY A 69 4.52 -8.00 -0.67
CA GLY A 69 5.25 -9.12 -0.09
C GLY A 69 4.44 -10.40 0.12
N TYR A 70 3.26 -10.52 -0.49
CA TYR A 70 2.50 -11.77 -0.51
C TYR A 70 3.36 -12.91 -1.06
N VAL A 71 3.53 -13.98 -0.29
CA VAL A 71 4.28 -15.15 -0.77
C VAL A 71 3.27 -16.09 -1.44
N GLN A 72 3.27 -16.13 -2.77
CA GLN A 72 2.37 -17.00 -3.52
C GLN A 72 2.92 -18.42 -3.58
N GLU A 73 4.20 -18.56 -3.94
CA GLU A 73 4.91 -19.83 -3.95
C GLU A 73 6.30 -19.65 -3.37
N PHE A 74 6.74 -20.59 -2.55
CA PHE A 74 8.09 -20.60 -2.02
C PHE A 74 8.55 -22.03 -1.75
N ASP A 75 9.57 -22.45 -2.48
CA ASP A 75 10.23 -23.73 -2.33
C ASP A 75 11.70 -23.47 -2.00
N ALA A 76 12.14 -23.99 -0.86
CA ALA A 76 13.52 -23.83 -0.41
C ALA A 76 14.01 -25.04 0.38
N THR A 77 15.27 -25.41 0.16
CA THR A 77 16.02 -26.33 1.03
C THR A 77 17.01 -25.56 1.89
N PHE A 78 17.28 -26.04 3.10
CA PHE A 78 18.23 -25.40 4.00
C PHE A 78 19.08 -26.37 4.80
N GLU A 79 20.24 -25.89 5.20
CA GLU A 79 21.18 -26.49 6.11
C GLU A 79 21.66 -25.41 7.09
N GLN A 80 21.57 -25.67 8.39
CA GLN A 80 22.03 -24.76 9.45
C GLN A 80 22.90 -25.51 10.46
N HIS A 81 24.07 -24.95 10.75
CA HIS A 81 24.93 -25.35 11.85
C HIS A 81 24.81 -24.31 12.98
N CYS A 82 24.57 -24.76 14.21
CA CYS A 82 24.60 -23.91 15.40
C CYS A 82 25.97 -23.91 16.06
N GLU A 83 26.41 -22.78 16.61
CA GLU A 83 27.60 -22.65 17.47
C GLU A 83 28.87 -23.28 16.88
N ASN A 84 29.06 -23.18 15.57
CA ASN A 84 30.15 -23.81 14.81
C ASN A 84 30.23 -25.36 14.97
N GLY A 85 29.13 -25.99 15.39
CA GLY A 85 29.02 -27.42 15.56
C GLY A 85 28.94 -28.18 14.24
N ALA A 86 29.46 -29.42 14.22
CA ALA A 86 29.47 -30.27 13.02
C ALA A 86 28.08 -30.78 12.63
N THR A 87 27.14 -30.87 13.58
CA THR A 87 25.77 -31.33 13.33
C THR A 87 24.93 -30.24 12.68
N ALA A 88 24.33 -30.55 11.54
CA ALA A 88 23.42 -29.64 10.83
C ALA A 88 21.95 -30.00 11.08
N ALA A 89 21.12 -28.97 11.26
CA ALA A 89 19.69 -29.07 11.00
C ALA A 89 19.46 -28.91 9.49
N ARG A 90 18.67 -29.80 8.89
CA ARG A 90 18.33 -29.77 7.47
C ARG A 90 16.83 -29.85 7.30
N GLY A 91 16.31 -29.25 6.24
CA GLY A 91 14.90 -29.35 5.91
C GLY A 91 14.57 -28.72 4.57
N GLU A 92 13.31 -28.86 4.21
CA GLU A 92 12.69 -28.28 3.04
C GLU A 92 11.45 -27.50 3.46
N VAL A 93 11.15 -26.44 2.74
CA VAL A 93 9.95 -25.63 2.85
C VAL A 93 9.26 -25.68 1.51
N HIS A 94 8.00 -26.07 1.51
CA HIS A 94 7.12 -26.02 0.35
C HIS A 94 5.88 -25.23 0.74
N LEU A 95 5.70 -24.07 0.12
CA LEU A 95 4.56 -23.19 0.34
C LEU A 95 3.89 -22.90 -0.99
N THR A 96 2.59 -23.15 -1.05
CA THR A 96 1.73 -22.75 -2.16
C THR A 96 0.46 -22.13 -1.59
N ASN A 97 0.30 -20.84 -1.79
CA ASN A 97 -0.90 -20.11 -1.43
C ASN A 97 -1.79 -19.89 -2.66
N PRO A 98 -3.08 -19.55 -2.48
CA PRO A 98 -3.93 -19.10 -3.56
C PRO A 98 -3.32 -17.92 -4.33
N PRO A 99 -3.86 -17.55 -5.51
CA PRO A 99 -3.48 -16.32 -6.19
C PRO A 99 -3.58 -15.12 -5.25
N ALA A 100 -2.62 -14.20 -5.36
CA ALA A 100 -2.60 -12.99 -4.55
C ALA A 100 -3.94 -12.22 -4.73
N PRO A 101 -4.56 -11.74 -3.64
CA PRO A 101 -5.74 -10.87 -3.74
C PRO A 101 -5.45 -9.65 -4.61
N ALA A 102 -6.47 -9.08 -5.25
CA ALA A 102 -6.27 -7.85 -6.03
C ALA A 102 -5.92 -6.67 -5.10
N GLU A 103 -5.06 -5.77 -5.57
CA GLU A 103 -4.80 -4.50 -4.89
C GLU A 103 -5.98 -3.54 -5.10
N LEU A 104 -6.19 -2.68 -4.11
CA LEU A 104 -7.12 -1.56 -4.19
C LEU A 104 -6.58 -0.52 -5.18
N GLY A 105 -7.22 -0.42 -6.34
CA GLY A 105 -7.13 0.69 -7.27
C GLY A 105 -8.22 1.71 -6.98
N ILE A 106 -7.87 2.99 -7.05
CA ILE A 106 -8.80 4.12 -6.91
C ILE A 106 -8.81 4.93 -8.21
N GLY A 107 -9.95 4.98 -8.88
CA GLY A 107 -10.23 5.87 -10.00
C GLY A 107 -10.95 7.12 -9.52
N LEU A 108 -10.22 8.22 -9.31
CA LEU A 108 -10.76 9.52 -8.93
C LEU A 108 -11.00 10.39 -10.15
N LYS A 109 -12.19 10.99 -10.27
CA LYS A 109 -12.50 12.01 -11.28
C LYS A 109 -13.25 13.17 -10.65
N VAL A 110 -12.77 14.39 -10.84
CA VAL A 110 -13.49 15.62 -10.52
C VAL A 110 -14.29 16.07 -11.74
N ALA A 111 -15.54 16.49 -11.55
CA ALA A 111 -16.35 17.04 -12.64
C ALA A 111 -15.81 18.40 -13.09
N THR A 112 -15.82 18.65 -14.40
CA THR A 112 -15.38 19.94 -14.98
C THR A 112 -16.41 21.05 -14.80
N SER A 113 -17.60 20.75 -14.30
CA SER A 113 -18.64 21.70 -13.93
C SER A 113 -18.84 21.73 -12.42
N GLY A 114 -19.10 22.92 -11.89
CA GLY A 114 -19.40 23.13 -10.48
C GLY A 114 -20.28 24.35 -10.31
N THR A 115 -20.63 24.67 -9.07
CA THR A 115 -21.48 25.81 -8.74
C THR A 115 -20.78 26.81 -7.84
N ALA A 116 -21.14 28.08 -7.95
CA ALA A 116 -20.80 29.13 -7.01
C ALA A 116 -22.11 29.72 -6.50
N SER A 117 -22.37 29.57 -5.20
CA SER A 117 -23.58 30.08 -4.56
C SER A 117 -23.51 31.59 -4.41
N THR A 118 -24.52 32.29 -4.92
CA THR A 118 -24.66 33.73 -4.73
C THR A 118 -25.17 34.11 -3.34
N LEU A 119 -25.73 33.14 -2.59
CA LEU A 119 -26.29 33.35 -1.25
C LEU A 119 -25.23 33.32 -0.15
N ASN A 120 -24.34 32.32 -0.19
CA ASN A 120 -23.35 32.07 0.87
C ASN A 120 -21.90 32.07 0.38
N GLY A 121 -21.66 32.29 -0.91
CA GLY A 121 -20.33 32.40 -1.47
C GLY A 121 -19.53 31.10 -1.58
N LYS A 122 -20.16 29.95 -1.29
CA LYS A 122 -19.51 28.63 -1.31
C LYS A 122 -19.48 28.05 -2.73
N ALA A 123 -18.50 27.18 -3.00
CA ALA A 123 -18.43 26.44 -4.26
C ALA A 123 -18.94 25.01 -4.08
N GLY A 124 -19.84 24.55 -4.96
CA GLY A 124 -20.27 23.15 -5.03
C GLY A 124 -19.43 22.40 -6.06
N LEU A 125 -18.82 21.30 -5.64
CA LEU A 125 -18.02 20.42 -6.50
C LEU A 125 -18.61 19.02 -6.48
N THR A 126 -18.51 18.33 -7.62
CA THR A 126 -18.95 16.95 -7.77
C THR A 126 -17.91 16.15 -8.52
N GLY A 127 -18.06 14.83 -8.50
CA GLY A 127 -17.24 13.93 -9.29
C GLY A 127 -17.65 12.49 -9.08
N THR A 128 -16.82 11.59 -9.58
CA THR A 128 -17.00 10.15 -9.44
C THR A 128 -15.77 9.50 -8.84
N LEU A 129 -16.00 8.38 -8.17
CA LEU A 129 -14.98 7.53 -7.58
C LEU A 129 -15.26 6.08 -7.99
N GLU A 130 -14.25 5.39 -8.51
CA GLU A 130 -14.31 3.98 -8.85
C GLU A 130 -13.25 3.23 -8.02
N CYS A 131 -13.56 2.03 -7.54
CA CYS A 131 -12.60 1.21 -6.81
C CYS A 131 -12.59 -0.22 -7.33
N THR A 132 -11.43 -0.87 -7.32
CA THR A 132 -11.33 -2.29 -7.68
C THR A 132 -11.64 -3.21 -6.51
N GLU A 133 -11.54 -2.72 -5.27
CA GLU A 133 -11.88 -3.42 -4.04
C GLU A 133 -12.78 -2.55 -3.15
N PRO A 134 -13.63 -3.14 -2.27
CA PRO A 134 -14.48 -2.38 -1.37
C PRO A 134 -13.64 -1.59 -0.36
N ALA A 135 -13.82 -0.27 -0.32
CA ALA A 135 -13.07 0.60 0.59
C ALA A 135 -13.85 1.84 0.98
N THR A 136 -13.51 2.41 2.14
CA THR A 136 -13.95 3.78 2.50
C THR A 136 -12.85 4.75 2.14
N VAL A 137 -13.08 5.57 1.12
CA VAL A 137 -12.09 6.50 0.60
C VAL A 137 -12.27 7.88 1.22
N THR A 138 -11.20 8.43 1.79
CA THR A 138 -11.15 9.81 2.24
C THR A 138 -10.75 10.71 1.07
N LEU A 139 -11.66 11.59 0.66
CA LEU A 139 -11.38 12.65 -0.30
C LEU A 139 -11.04 13.92 0.44
N SER A 140 -9.92 14.54 0.10
CA SER A 140 -9.53 15.86 0.62
C SER A 140 -8.99 16.69 -0.52
N GLY A 141 -9.22 18.00 -0.51
CA GLY A 141 -8.79 18.83 -1.62
C GLY A 141 -8.86 20.31 -1.36
N THR A 142 -8.36 21.07 -2.32
CA THR A 142 -8.44 22.53 -2.32
C THR A 142 -8.97 23.04 -3.65
N ALA A 143 -9.89 24.00 -3.58
CA ALA A 143 -10.34 24.78 -4.72
C ALA A 143 -9.69 26.17 -4.67
N THR A 144 -9.11 26.59 -5.78
CA THR A 144 -8.44 27.90 -5.94
C THR A 144 -9.01 28.61 -7.15
N GLN A 145 -9.52 29.82 -6.96
CA GLN A 145 -9.99 30.68 -8.03
C GLN A 145 -9.24 32.02 -7.97
N VAL A 146 -8.81 32.52 -9.12
CA VAL A 146 -8.25 33.87 -9.24
C VAL A 146 -9.27 34.74 -9.95
N LYS A 147 -9.70 35.82 -9.29
CA LYS A 147 -10.67 36.77 -9.85
C LYS A 147 -10.27 38.19 -9.52
N HIS A 148 -10.14 39.03 -10.56
CA HIS A 148 -9.68 40.42 -10.41
C HIS A 148 -8.41 40.56 -9.54
N ASN A 149 -7.43 39.68 -9.76
CA ASN A 149 -6.17 39.61 -8.99
C ASN A 149 -6.34 39.26 -7.49
N VAL A 150 -7.51 38.80 -7.06
CA VAL A 150 -7.75 38.25 -5.72
C VAL A 150 -7.79 36.72 -5.81
N ILE A 151 -7.06 36.07 -4.92
CA ILE A 151 -7.06 34.61 -4.77
C ILE A 151 -8.16 34.22 -3.78
N ILE A 152 -9.07 33.38 -4.22
CA ILE A 152 -10.12 32.77 -3.42
C ILE A 152 -9.75 31.30 -3.27
N ARG A 153 -9.54 30.84 -2.04
CA ARG A 153 -9.15 29.46 -1.77
C ARG A 153 -10.07 28.86 -0.73
N GLY A 154 -10.39 27.59 -0.86
CA GLY A 154 -11.09 26.82 0.15
C GLY A 154 -10.62 25.37 0.15
N SER A 155 -10.85 24.68 1.26
CA SER A 155 -10.51 23.27 1.42
C SER A 155 -11.75 22.46 1.80
N TYR A 156 -11.74 21.18 1.46
CA TYR A 156 -12.79 20.25 1.85
C TYR A 156 -12.19 18.89 2.22
N SER A 157 -12.97 18.13 2.99
CA SER A 157 -12.71 16.73 3.27
C SER A 157 -14.04 16.00 3.41
N THR A 158 -14.14 14.80 2.84
CA THR A 158 -15.31 13.93 2.96
C THR A 158 -14.89 12.46 2.86
N GLN A 159 -15.79 11.55 3.23
CA GLN A 159 -15.61 10.11 3.07
C GLN A 159 -16.64 9.59 2.08
N VAL A 160 -16.20 8.73 1.17
CA VAL A 160 -17.02 8.12 0.14
C VAL A 160 -16.87 6.61 0.25
N PRO A 161 -17.92 5.86 0.62
CA PRO A 161 -17.90 4.41 0.50
C PRO A 161 -17.86 4.04 -0.98
N CYS A 162 -16.97 3.13 -1.33
CA CYS A 162 -16.67 2.77 -2.71
C CYS A 162 -16.75 1.25 -2.85
N THR A 163 -17.54 0.77 -3.80
CA THR A 163 -17.77 -0.65 -4.06
C THR A 163 -17.36 -1.01 -5.49
N PRO A 164 -16.70 -2.15 -5.72
CA PRO A 164 -16.32 -2.57 -7.06
C PRO A 164 -17.51 -2.70 -8.01
N GLY A 165 -17.28 -2.35 -9.28
CA GLY A 165 -18.27 -2.47 -10.35
C GLY A 165 -19.27 -1.31 -10.46
N ALA A 166 -19.24 -0.32 -9.57
CA ALA A 166 -20.07 0.88 -9.67
C ALA A 166 -19.27 2.15 -9.33
N ALA A 167 -19.41 3.18 -10.17
CA ALA A 167 -18.87 4.49 -9.88
C ALA A 167 -19.71 5.17 -8.77
N ALA A 168 -19.09 5.42 -7.62
CA ALA A 168 -19.70 6.15 -6.52
C ALA A 168 -19.66 7.66 -6.81
N PRO A 169 -20.82 8.34 -6.95
CA PRO A 169 -20.85 9.78 -7.08
C PRO A 169 -20.48 10.42 -5.73
N TRP A 170 -19.76 11.54 -5.78
CA TRP A 170 -19.48 12.35 -4.61
C TRP A 170 -19.79 13.81 -4.88
N GLN A 171 -20.13 14.51 -3.80
CA GLN A 171 -20.39 15.94 -3.83
C GLN A 171 -19.86 16.57 -2.54
N VAL A 172 -19.32 17.77 -2.66
CA VAL A 172 -18.81 18.55 -1.53
C VAL A 172 -19.12 20.02 -1.73
N VAL A 173 -19.21 20.74 -0.62
CA VAL A 173 -19.29 22.19 -0.61
C VAL A 173 -17.99 22.72 -0.03
N VAL A 174 -17.38 23.65 -0.74
CA VAL A 174 -16.10 24.26 -0.39
C VAL A 174 -16.35 25.66 0.15
N ASP A 175 -15.92 25.86 1.40
CA ASP A 175 -16.01 27.14 2.08
C ASP A 175 -14.77 27.98 1.74
N PRO A 176 -14.96 29.22 1.24
CA PRO A 176 -13.83 30.11 0.97
C PRO A 176 -13.18 30.56 2.28
N ILE A 177 -11.86 30.61 2.28
CA ILE A 177 -11.05 31.16 3.36
C ILE A 177 -11.03 32.68 3.18
N GLY A 178 -11.40 33.40 4.24
CA GLY A 178 -11.50 34.86 4.24
C GLY A 178 -12.90 35.34 3.83
N THR A 179 -12.97 36.55 3.28
CA THR A 179 -14.24 37.26 3.03
C THR A 179 -14.66 37.28 1.57
N THR A 180 -13.79 36.86 0.65
CA THR A 180 -14.09 36.90 -0.79
C THR A 180 -14.77 35.59 -1.19
N PRO A 181 -16.02 35.62 -1.68
CA PRO A 181 -16.75 34.42 -2.06
C PRO A 181 -16.23 33.85 -3.37
N PHE A 182 -16.44 32.55 -3.60
CA PHE A 182 -16.33 31.96 -4.93
C PHE A 182 -17.34 32.59 -5.89
N GLN A 183 -16.96 32.73 -7.15
CA GLN A 183 -17.75 33.39 -8.18
C GLN A 183 -17.83 32.54 -9.45
N LYS A 184 -18.73 32.94 -10.37
CA LYS A 184 -18.76 32.39 -11.72
C LYS A 184 -17.39 32.57 -12.40
N GLY A 185 -16.85 31.49 -12.93
CA GLY A 185 -15.55 31.46 -13.61
C GLY A 185 -14.85 30.13 -13.42
N GLN A 186 -13.60 30.06 -13.87
CA GLN A 186 -12.77 28.87 -13.65
C GLN A 186 -12.21 28.85 -12.23
N ALA A 187 -12.09 27.66 -11.67
CA ALA A 187 -11.37 27.37 -10.45
C ALA A 187 -10.52 26.12 -10.67
N GLU A 188 -9.28 26.13 -10.23
CA GLU A 188 -8.45 24.94 -10.15
C GLU A 188 -8.85 24.15 -8.90
N VAL A 189 -9.11 22.85 -9.07
CA VAL A 189 -9.44 21.94 -7.98
C VAL A 189 -8.40 20.84 -7.95
N VAL A 190 -7.70 20.73 -6.84
CA VAL A 190 -6.77 19.63 -6.55
C VAL A 190 -7.43 18.74 -5.51
N THR A 191 -7.74 17.50 -5.88
CA THR A 191 -8.35 16.50 -5.00
C THR A 191 -7.39 15.34 -4.81
N ARG A 192 -7.22 14.90 -3.57
CA ARG A 192 -6.53 13.66 -3.22
C ARG A 192 -7.53 12.68 -2.62
N ALA A 193 -7.59 11.50 -3.19
CA ALA A 193 -8.25 10.34 -2.60
C ALA A 193 -7.21 9.50 -1.84
N THR A 194 -7.56 9.04 -0.65
CA THR A 194 -6.70 8.15 0.15
C THR A 194 -7.56 7.10 0.84
N ALA A 195 -7.12 5.85 0.80
CA ALA A 195 -7.72 4.73 1.50
C ALA A 195 -6.65 3.73 1.91
N LEU A 196 -7.03 2.86 2.84
CA LEU A 196 -6.24 1.71 3.23
C LEU A 196 -6.70 0.51 2.38
N ASP A 197 -5.75 -0.16 1.73
CA ASP A 197 -6.00 -1.41 1.02
C ASP A 197 -6.47 -2.49 2.02
N PRO A 198 -7.68 -3.08 1.84
CA PRO A 198 -8.22 -4.04 2.79
C PRO A 198 -7.47 -5.38 2.80
N ASN A 199 -6.77 -5.73 1.71
CA ASN A 199 -6.04 -6.99 1.57
C ASN A 199 -4.60 -6.86 2.10
N TYR A 200 -3.97 -5.71 1.88
CA TYR A 200 -2.55 -5.51 2.16
C TYR A 200 -2.24 -4.55 3.30
N ASN A 201 -3.25 -3.85 3.84
CA ASN A 201 -3.09 -2.88 4.92
C ASN A 201 -2.08 -1.75 4.57
N THR A 202 -1.98 -1.43 3.27
CA THR A 202 -1.12 -0.38 2.72
C THR A 202 -1.94 0.85 2.32
N ASN A 203 -1.36 2.05 2.43
CA ASN A 203 -2.07 3.26 2.03
C ASN A 203 -2.01 3.42 0.51
N VAL A 204 -3.17 3.52 -0.13
CA VAL A 204 -3.33 3.86 -1.54
C VAL A 204 -3.79 5.30 -1.63
N SER A 205 -3.14 6.09 -2.49
CA SER A 205 -3.58 7.45 -2.76
C SER A 205 -3.42 7.84 -4.21
N VAL A 206 -4.43 8.53 -4.74
CA VAL A 206 -4.43 9.12 -6.08
C VAL A 206 -4.82 10.59 -5.99
N SER A 207 -4.31 11.40 -6.91
CA SER A 207 -4.63 12.82 -6.97
C SER A 207 -5.15 13.18 -8.36
N ASP A 208 -6.13 14.08 -8.40
CA ASP A 208 -6.69 14.66 -9.62
C ASP A 208 -6.60 16.19 -9.53
N THR A 209 -6.12 16.82 -10.61
CA THR A 209 -6.07 18.28 -10.74
C THR A 209 -6.90 18.66 -11.95
N THR A 210 -8.03 19.32 -11.69
CA THR A 210 -9.03 19.61 -12.71
C THR A 210 -9.43 21.08 -12.66
N VAL A 211 -9.55 21.70 -13.83
CA VAL A 211 -10.14 23.04 -13.96
C VAL A 211 -11.65 22.89 -14.00
N VAL A 212 -12.33 23.42 -12.99
CA VAL A 212 -13.78 23.39 -12.84
C VAL A 212 -14.36 24.73 -13.23
N THR A 213 -15.36 24.71 -14.13
CA THR A 213 -16.13 25.90 -14.49
C THR A 213 -17.29 26.07 -13.51
N LEU A 214 -17.18 27.05 -12.63
CA LEU A 214 -18.22 27.41 -11.68
C LEU A 214 -19.31 28.25 -12.36
N THR A 215 -20.54 27.76 -12.34
CA THR A 215 -21.74 28.49 -12.75
C THR A 215 -22.49 29.01 -11.53
N LYS A 216 -23.38 29.99 -11.70
CA LYS A 216 -24.20 30.45 -10.57
C LYS A 216 -25.19 29.35 -10.21
N ALA A 217 -25.23 28.96 -8.93
CA ALA A 217 -26.35 28.23 -8.35
C ALA A 217 -27.48 29.19 -7.98
#